data_AF-A0A401Q455-F1
#
_entry.id   AF-A0A401Q455-F1
#
_cell.length_a   1.000
_cell.length_b   1.000
_cell.length_c   1.000
_cell.angle_alpha   90.00
_cell.angle_beta   90.00
_cell.angle_gamma   90.00
#
_symmetry.space_group_name_H-M   'P 1'
#
loop_
_entity.id
_entity.type
_entity.pdbx_description
1 polymer ?
#
loop_
_entity_poly.entity_id
_entity_poly.type
_entity_poly.pdbx_seq_one_letter_code
_entity_poly.pdbx_strand_id
1 'polypeptide(L)'
;MFTTHQLQDGKASTCNRWWTDFAGSGAVVLLACLELGSAYRLVCYFSNWAQYRPGEGKYFPHNVDPCLCTHLIYAFAGMRGNQISTYEWNDPKLYHAFNGLKNKNGNLKTLLSVGGWNFGTQKFTAMVASSGNRQIFIKSVISFLRGYGFDGLDVDWEYPGSRGSPPQDKHLYTVLAQELMAAFEAEGKSSGQPRLLLSLAVAGGKNNIDTGYEVPQLGQIVDFFNVMTYDFFGPWSHTTGENSPLYPLPNNKNLLNLDFNVDYAMKYWKTKGAPADKLNVGFPTYGHTFRLTSSSHGVGAPSSGAGPAGQYTRQAGFLAYYEICTLLKSATMEWNAAQVVPYAYTASEWIGYDNVKSFKAKPKLLFHICPRNWLWNWGIVCVCASVVLLACLELGSASRLVCYFTSWAQYRPGEGKFKIDDLDPCLCTHLIYAFAGMKDNKITNLDANDLTLYYSFNSLKNKNQNLKTLLSVGGWNFGTQKFTAMVSTKENRQTFITSICLFLKTGTSAWDAPQMVPYAYNAKTWIGYDNVKSFAAKAEWLTKNNFGGAMVWTLAMDDFSGSFCNQGPYPLINALHTGLGISSGKCQDSLYLELIIRFCHKVSMDSN
;
A
#
# COMPACT_ATOMS: atom_id res chain seq x y z
N MET A 1 -22.10 -83.99 -16.75
CA MET A 1 -22.04 -83.55 -18.15
C MET A 1 -20.94 -82.51 -18.26
N PHE A 2 -19.89 -82.91 -18.96
CA PHE A 2 -18.60 -82.28 -19.29
C PHE A 2 -17.94 -81.31 -18.30
N THR A 3 -17.08 -81.94 -17.51
CA THR A 3 -15.86 -81.47 -16.85
C THR A 3 -14.95 -80.59 -17.71
N THR A 4 -14.28 -79.60 -17.09
CA THR A 4 -12.81 -79.51 -17.07
C THR A 4 -12.28 -78.61 -15.94
N HIS A 5 -11.04 -78.94 -15.55
CA HIS A 5 -10.19 -78.58 -14.42
C HIS A 5 -10.00 -77.12 -13.96
N GLN A 6 -9.58 -77.07 -12.68
CA GLN A 6 -8.92 -75.99 -11.96
C GLN A 6 -7.60 -75.50 -12.58
N LEU A 7 -7.28 -74.24 -12.30
CA LEU A 7 -5.91 -73.75 -12.12
C LEU A 7 -5.83 -72.83 -10.89
N GLN A 8 -4.78 -73.03 -10.09
CA GLN A 8 -4.37 -72.26 -8.92
C GLN A 8 -3.46 -71.07 -9.29
N ASP A 9 -3.39 -70.15 -8.33
CA ASP A 9 -2.32 -69.18 -8.01
C ASP A 9 -2.18 -67.85 -8.77
N GLY A 10 -2.20 -66.77 -7.97
CA GLY A 10 -1.97 -65.38 -8.41
C GLY A 10 -2.07 -64.35 -7.27
N LYS A 11 -1.35 -64.51 -6.17
CA LYS A 11 -1.04 -63.44 -5.20
C LYS A 11 0.39 -62.96 -5.41
N ALA A 12 0.57 -61.84 -6.10
CA ALA A 12 1.65 -60.84 -5.94
C ALA A 12 1.85 -60.00 -7.22
N SER A 13 1.08 -58.93 -7.43
CA SER A 13 1.50 -57.75 -8.23
C SER A 13 0.38 -56.70 -8.40
N THR A 14 0.08 -55.88 -7.39
CA THR A 14 -0.65 -54.60 -7.60
C THR A 14 -0.32 -53.53 -6.55
N CYS A 15 0.86 -53.61 -5.91
CA CYS A 15 1.36 -52.55 -5.02
C CYS A 15 2.43 -51.72 -5.76
N ASN A 16 2.08 -51.07 -6.88
CA ASN A 16 2.96 -50.04 -7.47
C ASN A 16 2.32 -49.11 -8.54
N ARG A 17 1.02 -48.79 -8.44
CA ARG A 17 0.39 -47.85 -9.40
C ARG A 17 -0.50 -46.75 -8.79
N TRP A 18 -0.35 -46.50 -7.49
CA TRP A 18 -1.11 -45.45 -6.78
C TRP A 18 -0.23 -44.33 -6.20
N TRP A 19 1.09 -44.37 -6.43
CA TRP A 19 2.04 -43.35 -5.92
C TRP A 19 2.49 -42.32 -6.96
N THR A 20 2.12 -42.47 -8.24
CA THR A 20 2.45 -41.49 -9.30
C THR A 20 1.35 -40.46 -9.55
N ASP A 21 0.09 -40.78 -9.22
CA ASP A 21 -1.04 -39.88 -9.53
C ASP A 21 -1.38 -38.90 -8.39
N PHE A 22 -0.91 -39.15 -7.16
CA PHE A 22 -1.06 -38.20 -6.04
C PHE A 22 0.01 -37.11 -6.00
N ALA A 23 1.19 -37.36 -6.58
CA ALA A 23 2.29 -36.38 -6.62
C ALA A 23 2.07 -35.30 -7.71
N GLY A 24 1.38 -35.64 -8.81
CA GLY A 24 1.08 -34.70 -9.89
C GLY A 24 0.00 -33.67 -9.53
N SER A 25 -1.04 -34.07 -8.81
CA SER A 25 -2.13 -33.16 -8.40
C SER A 25 -1.72 -32.20 -7.29
N GLY A 26 -0.85 -32.62 -6.36
CA GLY A 26 -0.34 -31.77 -5.29
C GLY A 26 0.58 -30.63 -5.79
N ALA A 27 1.41 -30.91 -6.80
CA ALA A 27 2.28 -29.89 -7.41
C ALA A 27 1.49 -28.85 -8.21
N VAL A 28 0.44 -29.26 -8.93
CA VAL A 28 -0.45 -28.34 -9.68
C VAL A 28 -1.28 -27.48 -8.73
N VAL A 29 -1.71 -28.00 -7.57
CA VAL A 29 -2.42 -27.22 -6.55
C VAL A 29 -1.48 -26.27 -5.81
N LEU A 30 -0.24 -26.64 -5.52
CA LEU A 30 0.76 -25.72 -4.94
C LEU A 30 1.18 -24.61 -5.92
N LEU A 31 1.32 -24.91 -7.22
CA LEU A 31 1.56 -23.89 -8.25
C LEU A 31 0.35 -22.98 -8.47
N ALA A 32 -0.88 -23.50 -8.40
CA ALA A 32 -2.10 -22.70 -8.49
C ALA A 32 -2.36 -21.84 -7.24
N CYS A 33 -1.92 -22.28 -6.05
CA CYS A 33 -2.00 -21.47 -4.83
C CYS A 33 -0.92 -20.39 -4.74
N LEU A 34 0.21 -20.54 -5.44
CA LEU A 34 1.25 -19.50 -5.54
C LEU A 34 0.85 -18.31 -6.42
N GLU A 35 -0.18 -18.44 -7.27
CA GLU A 35 -0.71 -17.33 -8.09
C GLU A 35 -1.92 -16.58 -7.47
N LEU A 36 -2.39 -16.98 -6.29
CA LEU A 36 -3.58 -16.37 -5.67
C LEU A 36 -3.30 -15.19 -4.72
N GLY A 37 -2.09 -14.63 -4.78
CA GLY A 37 -1.75 -13.37 -4.13
C GLY A 37 -1.59 -12.24 -5.14
N SER A 38 -2.67 -11.77 -5.77
CA SER A 38 -2.59 -10.52 -6.52
C SER A 38 -2.31 -9.39 -5.53
N ALA A 39 -1.06 -8.92 -5.48
CA ALA A 39 -0.70 -7.72 -4.72
C ALA A 39 -1.52 -6.55 -5.28
N TYR A 40 -2.28 -5.87 -4.41
CA TYR A 40 -3.10 -4.72 -4.81
C TYR A 40 -2.22 -3.67 -5.53
N ARG A 41 -2.70 -3.17 -6.67
CA ARG A 41 -2.03 -2.08 -7.39
C ARG A 41 -2.33 -0.75 -6.69
N LEU A 42 -1.29 0.03 -6.44
CA LEU A 42 -1.41 1.43 -6.03
C LEU A 42 -0.84 2.29 -7.15
N VAL A 43 -1.73 2.98 -7.86
CA VAL A 43 -1.43 3.80 -9.04
C VAL A 43 -1.46 5.27 -8.63
N CYS A 44 -0.36 5.98 -8.84
CA CYS A 44 -0.23 7.38 -8.44
C CYS A 44 0.09 8.26 -9.65
N TYR A 45 -0.72 9.28 -9.88
CA TYR A 45 -0.47 10.27 -10.93
C TYR A 45 0.52 11.35 -10.46
N PHE A 46 1.50 11.64 -11.30
CA PHE A 46 2.45 12.74 -11.17
C PHE A 46 2.12 13.81 -12.21
N SER A 47 1.78 15.02 -11.77
CA SER A 47 1.46 16.13 -12.68
C SER A 47 2.69 16.98 -12.99
N ASN A 48 3.02 17.13 -14.26
CA ASN A 48 4.19 17.93 -14.69
C ASN A 48 4.07 19.40 -14.30
N TRP A 49 2.87 19.98 -14.35
CA TRP A 49 2.62 21.37 -13.99
C TRP A 49 2.85 21.69 -12.50
N ALA A 50 2.97 20.68 -11.62
CA ALA A 50 3.32 20.90 -10.21
C ALA A 50 4.71 21.55 -10.04
N GLN A 51 5.57 21.48 -11.06
CA GLN A 51 6.85 22.18 -11.10
C GLN A 51 6.73 23.72 -11.04
N TYR A 52 5.57 24.25 -11.42
CA TYR A 52 5.30 25.70 -11.49
C TYR A 52 4.60 26.26 -10.25
N ARG A 53 4.23 25.40 -9.29
CA ARG A 53 3.66 25.87 -8.03
C ARG A 53 4.68 26.71 -7.25
N PRO A 54 4.24 27.76 -6.53
CA PRO A 54 5.13 28.60 -5.73
C PRO A 54 5.58 27.89 -4.46
N GLY A 55 6.73 28.31 -3.90
CA GLY A 55 7.19 27.89 -2.57
C GLY A 55 7.18 26.38 -2.35
N GLU A 56 6.62 25.95 -1.21
CA GLU A 56 6.53 24.54 -0.80
C GLU A 56 5.58 23.70 -1.65
N GLY A 57 4.72 24.32 -2.47
CA GLY A 57 3.85 23.60 -3.39
C GLY A 57 4.58 23.03 -4.60
N LYS A 58 5.82 23.48 -4.86
CA LYS A 58 6.63 23.06 -6.00
C LYS A 58 7.03 21.58 -5.86
N TYR A 59 6.79 20.79 -6.91
CA TYR A 59 7.00 19.35 -6.86
C TYR A 59 7.61 18.81 -8.16
N PHE A 60 8.63 17.96 -8.03
CA PHE A 60 9.40 17.36 -9.11
C PHE A 60 9.53 15.84 -8.91
N PRO A 61 9.99 15.08 -9.94
CA PRO A 61 10.19 13.64 -9.79
C PRO A 61 11.10 13.24 -8.62
N HIS A 62 12.11 14.04 -8.30
CA HIS A 62 13.01 13.76 -7.17
C HIS A 62 12.36 13.90 -5.79
N ASN A 63 11.16 14.50 -5.70
CA ASN A 63 10.38 14.55 -4.47
C ASN A 63 9.56 13.27 -4.23
N VAL A 64 9.38 12.44 -5.25
CA VAL A 64 8.61 11.19 -5.16
C VAL A 64 9.45 10.14 -4.45
N ASP A 65 8.88 9.53 -3.40
CA ASP A 65 9.38 8.28 -2.85
C ASP A 65 8.92 7.11 -3.75
N PRO A 66 9.83 6.44 -4.46
CA PRO A 66 9.51 5.39 -5.44
C PRO A 66 8.99 4.09 -4.81
N CYS A 67 9.00 3.97 -3.49
CA CYS A 67 8.50 2.80 -2.76
C CYS A 67 7.04 2.97 -2.31
N LEU A 68 6.43 4.16 -2.49
CA LEU A 68 5.04 4.41 -2.07
C LEU A 68 4.00 3.74 -2.97
N CYS A 69 4.21 3.78 -4.28
CA CYS A 69 3.24 3.33 -5.27
C CYS A 69 3.84 2.18 -6.09
N THR A 70 3.00 1.24 -6.55
CA THR A 70 3.46 0.18 -7.45
C THR A 70 3.57 0.67 -8.89
N HIS A 71 2.72 1.63 -9.26
CA HIS A 71 2.72 2.28 -10.56
C HIS A 71 2.72 3.81 -10.40
N LEU A 72 3.54 4.50 -11.18
CA LEU A 72 3.47 5.95 -11.35
C LEU A 72 3.02 6.28 -12.77
N ILE A 73 2.11 7.23 -12.92
CA ILE A 73 1.63 7.71 -14.22
C ILE A 73 2.01 9.18 -14.39
N TYR A 74 2.79 9.50 -15.42
CA TYR A 74 3.14 10.88 -15.74
C TYR A 74 2.00 11.55 -16.52
N ALA A 75 1.42 12.60 -15.94
CA ALA A 75 0.39 13.44 -16.51
C ALA A 75 1.01 14.79 -16.96
N PHE A 76 1.05 15.12 -18.26
CA PHE A 76 0.58 14.34 -19.42
C PHE A 76 1.56 14.50 -20.60
N ALA A 77 1.38 13.65 -21.61
CA ALA A 77 1.86 13.85 -22.96
C ALA A 77 0.83 14.63 -23.82
N GLY A 78 1.32 15.23 -24.90
CA GLY A 78 0.51 15.88 -25.92
C GLY A 78 0.23 14.97 -27.13
N MET A 79 -0.43 15.54 -28.13
CA MET A 79 -0.62 14.91 -29.44
C MET A 79 -0.64 15.98 -30.53
N ARG A 80 0.09 15.72 -31.61
CA ARG A 80 0.19 16.60 -32.79
C ARG A 80 0.20 15.75 -34.05
N GLY A 81 -0.70 16.04 -34.99
CA GLY A 81 -0.77 15.30 -36.26
C GLY A 81 -0.98 13.79 -36.07
N ASN A 82 -1.86 13.41 -35.14
CA ASN A 82 -2.13 12.03 -34.73
C ASN A 82 -0.90 11.29 -34.16
N GLN A 83 0.18 11.98 -33.79
CA GLN A 83 1.33 11.38 -33.12
C GLN A 83 1.38 11.85 -31.66
N ILE A 84 1.79 10.97 -30.75
CA ILE A 84 2.10 11.40 -29.38
C ILE A 84 3.25 12.42 -29.41
N SER A 85 3.18 13.42 -28.54
CA SER A 85 4.21 14.44 -28.42
C SER A 85 4.48 14.76 -26.95
N THR A 86 5.54 15.49 -26.66
CA THR A 86 5.64 16.15 -25.35
C THR A 86 4.50 17.14 -25.18
N TYR A 87 4.12 17.44 -23.93
CA TYR A 87 3.17 18.49 -23.61
C TYR A 87 3.89 19.85 -23.57
N GLU A 88 5.09 19.88 -22.99
CA GLU A 88 5.93 21.06 -22.85
C GLU A 88 7.42 20.78 -23.12
N TRP A 89 8.21 21.84 -23.26
CA TRP A 89 9.60 21.80 -23.74
C TRP A 89 10.57 21.06 -22.80
N ASN A 90 10.29 21.04 -21.50
CA ASN A 90 11.16 20.43 -20.50
C ASN A 90 10.73 19.01 -20.08
N ASP A 91 9.62 18.50 -20.63
CA ASP A 91 9.14 17.15 -20.38
C ASP A 91 10.20 16.07 -20.63
N PRO A 92 11.04 16.10 -21.70
CA PRO A 92 12.09 15.09 -21.89
C PRO A 92 13.00 14.94 -20.66
N LYS A 93 13.40 16.06 -20.04
CA LYS A 93 14.23 16.05 -18.83
C LYS A 93 13.46 15.45 -17.64
N LEU A 94 12.18 15.78 -17.52
CA LEU A 94 11.32 15.24 -16.45
C LEU A 94 11.02 13.76 -16.65
N TYR A 95 10.81 13.29 -17.88
CA TYR A 95 10.64 11.87 -18.21
C TYR A 95 11.85 11.05 -17.79
N HIS A 96 13.07 11.51 -18.11
CA HIS A 96 14.28 10.82 -17.66
C HIS A 96 14.39 10.77 -16.13
N ALA A 97 14.10 11.87 -15.44
CA ALA A 97 14.12 11.90 -13.97
C ALA A 97 13.03 11.00 -13.36
N PHE A 98 11.84 10.98 -13.95
CA PHE A 98 10.70 10.17 -13.52
C PHE A 98 10.94 8.67 -13.73
N ASN A 99 11.39 8.27 -14.92
CA ASN A 99 11.75 6.87 -15.18
C ASN A 99 12.99 6.43 -14.38
N GLY A 100 13.89 7.36 -14.04
CA GLY A 100 15.02 7.11 -13.14
C GLY A 100 14.63 6.70 -11.72
N LEU A 101 13.37 6.91 -11.30
CA LEU A 101 12.84 6.41 -10.02
C LEU A 101 12.90 4.87 -9.93
N LYS A 102 12.84 4.17 -11.07
CA LYS A 102 12.99 2.70 -11.14
C LYS A 102 14.37 2.22 -10.69
N ASN A 103 15.40 3.07 -10.74
CA ASN A 103 16.74 2.72 -10.23
C ASN A 103 16.76 2.55 -8.70
N LYS A 104 15.79 3.13 -8.00
CA LYS A 104 15.62 2.99 -6.54
C LYS A 104 14.62 1.87 -6.18
N ASN A 105 13.67 1.57 -7.07
CA ASN A 105 12.71 0.48 -6.91
C ASN A 105 12.53 -0.24 -8.26
N GLY A 106 13.24 -1.37 -8.46
CA GLY A 106 13.19 -2.13 -9.71
C GLY A 106 11.83 -2.75 -10.04
N ASN A 107 10.92 -2.83 -9.06
CA ASN A 107 9.56 -3.34 -9.26
C ASN A 107 8.58 -2.25 -9.71
N LEU A 108 8.96 -0.97 -9.60
CA LEU A 108 8.13 0.17 -9.97
C LEU A 108 7.84 0.14 -11.47
N LYS A 109 6.58 0.36 -11.84
CA LYS A 109 6.17 0.57 -13.23
C LYS A 109 5.85 2.05 -13.47
N THR A 110 6.34 2.58 -14.57
CA THR A 110 6.08 3.97 -14.98
C THR A 110 5.29 3.99 -16.28
N LEU A 111 4.14 4.67 -16.31
CA LEU A 111 3.35 4.86 -17.52
C LEU A 111 3.31 6.35 -17.88
N LEU A 112 3.10 6.63 -19.16
CA LEU A 112 2.85 7.98 -19.65
C LEU A 112 1.38 8.12 -19.99
N SER A 113 0.70 9.12 -19.42
CA SER A 113 -0.70 9.41 -19.76
C SER A 113 -0.79 10.43 -20.88
N VAL A 114 -1.67 10.19 -21.85
CA VAL A 114 -2.02 11.14 -22.92
C VAL A 114 -3.48 11.54 -22.77
N GLY A 115 -3.75 12.84 -22.80
CA GLY A 115 -5.10 13.38 -22.65
C GLY A 115 -5.25 14.31 -21.43
N GLY A 116 -6.28 14.05 -20.64
CA GLY A 116 -6.70 14.86 -19.49
C GLY A 116 -7.68 15.98 -19.86
N TRP A 117 -8.37 16.51 -18.85
CA TRP A 117 -9.45 17.49 -19.00
C TRP A 117 -9.22 18.62 -20.01
N ASN A 118 -8.05 19.28 -19.93
CA ASN A 118 -7.66 20.44 -20.74
C ASN A 118 -7.19 20.08 -22.15
N PHE A 119 -6.92 18.80 -22.42
CA PHE A 119 -6.57 18.32 -23.76
C PHE A 119 -7.79 18.34 -24.69
N GLY A 120 -9.00 18.27 -24.13
CA GLY A 120 -10.26 18.24 -24.86
C GLY A 120 -10.50 16.90 -25.56
N THR A 121 -11.53 16.86 -26.39
CA THR A 121 -11.97 15.63 -27.07
C THR A 121 -11.60 15.59 -28.56
N GLN A 122 -11.45 16.76 -29.19
CA GLN A 122 -11.36 16.89 -30.65
C GLN A 122 -10.15 16.17 -31.23
N LYS A 123 -9.00 16.20 -30.53
CA LYS A 123 -7.78 15.52 -30.97
C LYS A 123 -7.94 13.99 -30.94
N PHE A 124 -8.60 13.46 -29.91
CA PHE A 124 -8.91 12.03 -29.85
C PHE A 124 -9.90 11.64 -30.95
N THR A 125 -10.99 12.40 -31.13
CA THR A 125 -11.96 12.18 -32.21
C THR A 125 -11.28 12.14 -33.58
N ALA A 126 -10.40 13.12 -33.88
CA ALA A 126 -9.65 13.15 -35.13
C ALA A 126 -8.70 11.95 -35.29
N MET A 127 -8.05 11.53 -34.21
CA MET A 127 -7.12 10.41 -34.21
C MET A 127 -7.83 9.07 -34.42
N VAL A 128 -9.00 8.85 -33.81
CA VAL A 128 -9.72 7.58 -33.97
C VAL A 128 -10.56 7.47 -35.25
N ALA A 129 -10.78 8.60 -35.95
CA ALA A 129 -11.65 8.72 -37.12
C ALA A 129 -11.32 7.78 -38.29
N SER A 130 -10.07 7.31 -38.40
CA SER A 130 -9.67 6.33 -39.43
C SER A 130 -8.63 5.36 -38.91
N SER A 131 -8.58 4.15 -39.48
CA SER A 131 -7.52 3.17 -39.16
C SER A 131 -6.13 3.75 -39.44
N GLY A 132 -5.95 4.50 -40.54
CA GLY A 132 -4.68 5.16 -40.84
C GLY A 132 -4.22 6.12 -39.74
N ASN A 133 -5.13 6.92 -39.19
CA ASN A 133 -4.81 7.86 -38.10
C ASN A 133 -4.43 7.12 -36.80
N ARG A 134 -5.18 6.06 -36.45
CA ARG A 134 -4.85 5.22 -35.29
C ARG A 134 -3.48 4.55 -35.44
N GLN A 135 -3.15 4.06 -36.62
CA GLN A 135 -1.86 3.42 -36.87
C GLN A 135 -0.68 4.41 -36.79
N ILE A 136 -0.87 5.66 -37.22
CA ILE A 136 0.13 6.73 -37.00
C ILE A 136 0.35 6.94 -35.49
N PHE A 137 -0.76 7.02 -34.73
CA PHE A 137 -0.70 7.20 -33.29
C PHE A 137 0.00 6.04 -32.58
N ILE A 138 -0.45 4.80 -32.82
CA ILE A 138 0.07 3.59 -32.19
C ILE A 138 1.58 3.44 -32.43
N LYS A 139 2.04 3.63 -33.68
CA LYS A 139 3.47 3.54 -34.01
C LYS A 139 4.28 4.63 -33.29
N SER A 140 3.76 5.85 -33.24
CA SER A 140 4.42 6.94 -32.52
C SER A 140 4.50 6.67 -31.02
N VAL A 141 3.44 6.11 -30.42
CA VAL A 141 3.38 5.75 -29.00
C VAL A 141 4.47 4.74 -28.65
N ILE A 142 4.57 3.64 -29.40
CA ILE A 142 5.57 2.59 -29.14
C ILE A 142 6.97 3.19 -29.14
N SER A 143 7.31 3.94 -30.20
CA SER A 143 8.63 4.59 -30.33
C SER A 143 8.90 5.55 -29.18
N PHE A 144 7.91 6.37 -28.81
CA PHE A 144 8.03 7.37 -27.76
C PHE A 144 8.23 6.75 -26.37
N LEU A 145 7.41 5.75 -26.02
CA LEU A 145 7.48 5.09 -24.71
C LEU A 145 8.80 4.36 -24.53
N ARG A 146 9.24 3.60 -25.53
CA ARG A 146 10.54 2.93 -25.51
C ARG A 146 11.69 3.93 -25.47
N GLY A 147 11.61 5.01 -26.25
CA GLY A 147 12.64 6.06 -26.29
C GLY A 147 12.88 6.74 -24.94
N TYR A 148 11.84 6.92 -24.12
CA TYR A 148 11.95 7.52 -22.79
C TYR A 148 11.99 6.52 -21.63
N GLY A 149 11.86 5.21 -21.90
CA GLY A 149 11.96 4.15 -20.90
C GLY A 149 10.69 3.95 -20.05
N PHE A 150 9.51 4.26 -20.59
CA PHE A 150 8.22 3.97 -19.95
C PHE A 150 7.84 2.49 -20.13
N ASP A 151 7.10 1.96 -19.15
CA ASP A 151 6.59 0.59 -19.13
C ASP A 151 5.17 0.46 -19.72
N GLY A 152 4.52 1.58 -20.08
CA GLY A 152 3.19 1.55 -20.68
C GLY A 152 2.56 2.91 -20.98
N LEU A 153 1.36 2.85 -21.57
CA LEU A 153 0.50 3.98 -21.88
C LEU A 153 -0.72 4.00 -20.96
N ASP A 154 -1.07 5.19 -20.49
CA ASP A 154 -2.39 5.49 -19.93
C ASP A 154 -3.15 6.41 -20.91
N VAL A 155 -4.42 6.11 -21.21
CA VAL A 155 -5.24 6.97 -22.07
C VAL A 155 -6.32 7.64 -21.23
N ASP A 156 -6.28 8.97 -21.19
CA ASP A 156 -7.21 9.80 -20.42
C ASP A 156 -8.06 10.66 -21.36
N TRP A 157 -8.98 10.01 -22.09
CA TRP A 157 -9.94 10.69 -22.95
C TRP A 157 -11.16 11.08 -22.13
N GLU A 158 -11.35 12.39 -21.91
CA GLU A 158 -12.47 12.93 -21.16
C GLU A 158 -13.49 13.70 -22.03
N TYR A 159 -14.58 13.11 -22.55
CA TYR A 159 -14.92 11.68 -22.58
C TYR A 159 -15.40 11.30 -23.99
N PRO A 160 -15.19 10.05 -24.45
CA PRO A 160 -15.78 9.58 -25.70
C PRO A 160 -17.31 9.71 -25.67
N GLY A 161 -17.90 10.15 -26.78
CA GLY A 161 -19.34 10.38 -26.92
C GLY A 161 -19.91 11.55 -26.09
N SER A 162 -19.07 12.35 -25.43
CA SER A 162 -19.49 13.50 -24.61
C SER A 162 -18.55 14.70 -24.79
N ARG A 163 -18.91 15.88 -24.27
CA ARG A 163 -18.08 17.11 -24.40
C ARG A 163 -17.68 17.41 -25.86
N GLY A 164 -18.62 17.24 -26.80
CA GLY A 164 -18.39 17.45 -28.23
C GLY A 164 -17.78 16.26 -28.99
N SER A 165 -17.42 15.17 -28.31
CA SER A 165 -17.11 13.89 -28.97
C SER A 165 -18.41 13.23 -29.47
N PRO A 166 -18.47 12.81 -30.74
CA PRO A 166 -19.68 12.20 -31.30
C PRO A 166 -19.92 10.76 -30.81
N PRO A 167 -21.17 10.25 -30.84
CA PRO A 167 -21.51 8.95 -30.24
C PRO A 167 -20.72 7.75 -30.77
N GLN A 168 -20.30 7.76 -32.04
CA GLN A 168 -19.48 6.67 -32.61
C GLN A 168 -18.11 6.51 -31.94
N ASP A 169 -17.62 7.55 -31.26
CA ASP A 169 -16.33 7.51 -30.59
C ASP A 169 -16.30 6.49 -29.45
N LYS A 170 -17.47 6.13 -28.90
CA LYS A 170 -17.62 4.99 -27.97
C LYS A 170 -17.01 3.71 -28.54
N HIS A 171 -17.40 3.37 -29.77
CA HIS A 171 -16.93 2.16 -30.44
C HIS A 171 -15.48 2.33 -30.92
N LEU A 172 -15.16 3.50 -31.49
CA LEU A 172 -13.81 3.77 -31.99
C LEU A 172 -12.76 3.79 -30.88
N TYR A 173 -13.14 4.11 -29.64
CA TYR A 173 -12.26 4.02 -28.49
C TYR A 173 -11.92 2.56 -28.14
N THR A 174 -12.89 1.65 -28.23
CA THR A 174 -12.64 0.19 -28.10
C THR A 174 -11.72 -0.31 -29.21
N VAL A 175 -11.97 0.10 -30.45
CA VAL A 175 -11.11 -0.28 -31.60
C VAL A 175 -9.68 0.21 -31.39
N LEU A 176 -9.50 1.45 -30.93
CA LEU A 176 -8.17 1.96 -30.57
C LEU A 176 -7.49 1.10 -29.49
N ALA A 177 -8.20 0.75 -28.42
CA ALA A 177 -7.64 -0.07 -27.34
C ALA A 177 -7.22 -1.46 -27.84
N GLN A 178 -8.03 -2.09 -28.71
CA GLN A 178 -7.71 -3.36 -29.35
C GLN A 178 -6.42 -3.27 -30.18
N GLU A 179 -6.34 -2.25 -31.05
CA GLU A 179 -5.19 -2.05 -31.92
C GLU A 179 -3.91 -1.71 -31.13
N LEU A 180 -4.01 -0.90 -30.06
CA LEU A 180 -2.90 -0.60 -29.15
C LEU A 180 -2.37 -1.87 -28.48
N MET A 181 -3.26 -2.67 -27.86
CA MET A 181 -2.84 -3.87 -27.14
C MET A 181 -2.21 -4.90 -28.09
N ALA A 182 -2.81 -5.13 -29.26
CA ALA A 182 -2.25 -6.02 -30.26
C ALA A 182 -0.85 -5.56 -30.73
N ALA A 183 -0.66 -4.25 -30.91
CA ALA A 183 0.63 -3.68 -31.28
C ALA A 183 1.66 -3.79 -30.14
N PHE A 184 1.26 -3.61 -28.88
CA PHE A 184 2.14 -3.79 -27.72
C PHE A 184 2.56 -5.25 -27.53
N GLU A 185 1.65 -6.20 -27.75
CA GLU A 185 1.97 -7.63 -27.75
C GLU A 185 2.95 -8.00 -28.86
N ALA A 186 2.70 -7.52 -30.09
CA ALA A 186 3.58 -7.77 -31.23
C ALA A 186 4.96 -7.16 -31.01
N GLU A 187 5.04 -5.92 -30.53
CA GLU A 187 6.31 -5.26 -30.26
C GLU A 187 7.10 -6.01 -29.19
N GLY A 188 6.50 -6.32 -28.03
CA GLY A 188 7.20 -7.03 -26.96
C GLY A 188 7.75 -8.39 -27.40
N LYS A 189 6.97 -9.14 -28.21
CA LYS A 189 7.43 -10.40 -28.82
C LYS A 189 8.62 -10.17 -29.76
N SER A 190 8.55 -9.15 -30.61
CA SER A 190 9.58 -8.89 -31.63
C SER A 190 10.88 -8.29 -31.08
N SER A 191 10.80 -7.47 -30.03
CA SER A 191 11.95 -6.78 -29.43
C SER A 191 12.59 -7.58 -28.28
N GLY A 192 11.91 -8.63 -27.79
CA GLY A 192 12.31 -9.37 -26.61
C GLY A 192 12.13 -8.59 -25.30
N GLN A 193 11.47 -7.43 -25.34
CA GLN A 193 11.17 -6.61 -24.18
C GLN A 193 9.84 -7.00 -23.55
N PRO A 194 9.62 -6.75 -22.24
CA PRO A 194 8.31 -6.91 -21.63
C PRO A 194 7.26 -6.08 -22.38
N ARG A 195 6.08 -6.67 -22.62
CA ARG A 195 4.93 -5.99 -23.25
C ARG A 195 4.62 -4.68 -22.51
N LEU A 196 4.39 -3.61 -23.26
CA LEU A 196 3.93 -2.33 -22.71
C LEU A 196 2.53 -2.49 -22.07
N LEU A 197 2.34 -1.90 -20.91
CA LEU A 197 1.04 -1.85 -20.23
C LEU A 197 0.10 -0.88 -20.94
N LEU A 198 -1.20 -1.17 -20.90
CA LEU A 198 -2.26 -0.26 -21.33
C LEU A 198 -3.29 -0.08 -20.21
N SER A 199 -3.38 1.13 -19.68
CA SER A 199 -4.45 1.53 -18.76
C SER A 199 -5.31 2.64 -19.34
N LEU A 200 -6.53 2.78 -18.82
CA LEU A 200 -7.44 3.86 -19.18
C LEU A 200 -7.89 4.58 -17.91
N ALA A 201 -7.78 5.91 -17.89
CA ALA A 201 -8.54 6.75 -16.96
C ALA A 201 -9.97 6.86 -17.48
N VAL A 202 -10.95 6.51 -16.64
CA VAL A 202 -12.35 6.36 -17.06
C VAL A 202 -13.31 7.03 -16.08
N ALA A 203 -14.47 7.45 -16.58
CA ALA A 203 -15.44 8.22 -15.82
C ALA A 203 -16.05 7.45 -14.62
N GLY A 204 -16.29 8.16 -13.52
CA GLY A 204 -17.08 7.66 -12.38
C GLY A 204 -18.61 7.86 -12.53
N GLY A 205 -19.05 8.82 -13.36
CA GLY A 205 -20.47 9.16 -13.53
C GLY A 205 -21.20 8.28 -14.55
N LYS A 206 -22.40 7.81 -14.20
CA LYS A 206 -23.18 6.83 -15.00
C LYS A 206 -23.37 7.26 -16.46
N ASN A 207 -23.73 8.52 -16.70
CA ASN A 207 -24.01 9.02 -18.06
C ASN A 207 -22.77 8.95 -18.96
N ASN A 208 -21.60 9.32 -18.45
CA ASN A 208 -20.35 9.20 -19.21
C ASN A 208 -19.96 7.73 -19.40
N ILE A 209 -20.23 6.86 -18.42
CA ILE A 209 -19.99 5.41 -18.54
C ILE A 209 -20.82 4.82 -19.69
N ASP A 210 -22.12 5.11 -19.73
CA ASP A 210 -23.02 4.56 -20.75
C ASP A 210 -22.73 5.10 -22.15
N THR A 211 -22.40 6.38 -22.25
CA THR A 211 -22.17 7.04 -23.53
C THR A 211 -20.77 6.77 -24.10
N GLY A 212 -19.76 6.56 -23.26
CA GLY A 212 -18.36 6.54 -23.69
C GLY A 212 -17.70 5.17 -23.82
N TYR A 213 -18.22 4.10 -23.21
CA TYR A 213 -17.42 2.87 -23.03
C TYR A 213 -18.19 1.58 -23.36
N GLU A 214 -17.59 0.72 -24.18
CA GLU A 214 -18.00 -0.68 -24.33
C GLU A 214 -17.30 -1.53 -23.26
N VAL A 215 -17.81 -1.42 -22.03
CA VAL A 215 -17.16 -1.92 -20.81
C VAL A 215 -16.71 -3.38 -20.87
N PRO A 216 -17.53 -4.37 -21.32
CA PRO A 216 -17.08 -5.76 -21.40
C PRO A 216 -15.89 -5.95 -22.33
N GLN A 217 -15.91 -5.33 -23.51
CA GLN A 217 -14.87 -5.43 -24.52
C GLN A 217 -13.58 -4.80 -24.00
N LEU A 218 -13.64 -3.57 -23.49
CA LEU A 218 -12.49 -2.90 -22.88
C LEU A 218 -11.90 -3.72 -21.73
N GLY A 219 -12.73 -4.34 -20.90
CA GLY A 219 -12.29 -5.16 -19.76
C GLY A 219 -11.47 -6.40 -20.16
N GLN A 220 -11.69 -6.93 -21.35
CA GLN A 220 -10.90 -8.02 -21.91
C GLN A 220 -9.54 -7.54 -22.45
N ILE A 221 -9.45 -6.28 -22.86
CA ILE A 221 -8.29 -5.74 -23.59
C ILE A 221 -7.25 -5.14 -22.63
N VAL A 222 -7.68 -4.25 -21.73
CA VAL A 222 -6.73 -3.39 -20.98
C VAL A 222 -6.18 -4.09 -19.75
N ASP A 223 -5.02 -3.65 -19.26
CA ASP A 223 -4.41 -4.19 -18.05
C ASP A 223 -5.20 -3.78 -16.80
N PHE A 224 -5.63 -2.51 -16.72
CA PHE A 224 -6.49 -2.01 -15.66
C PHE A 224 -7.16 -0.67 -16.02
N PHE A 225 -8.21 -0.32 -15.28
CA PHE A 225 -8.93 0.94 -15.33
C PHE A 225 -8.61 1.77 -14.09
N ASN A 226 -8.36 3.06 -14.28
CA ASN A 226 -8.31 4.05 -13.21
C ASN A 226 -9.65 4.79 -13.19
N VAL A 227 -10.60 4.35 -12.36
CA VAL A 227 -11.94 4.95 -12.32
C VAL A 227 -11.86 6.26 -11.52
N MET A 228 -12.17 7.37 -12.18
CA MET A 228 -12.13 8.72 -11.61
C MET A 228 -13.35 8.94 -10.71
N THR A 229 -13.34 8.30 -9.54
CA THR A 229 -14.41 8.37 -8.52
C THR A 229 -14.26 9.62 -7.64
N TYR A 230 -14.07 10.77 -8.27
CA TYR A 230 -13.93 12.10 -7.68
C TYR A 230 -14.52 13.13 -8.67
N ASP A 231 -14.51 14.41 -8.31
CA ASP A 231 -15.18 15.49 -9.05
C ASP A 231 -16.68 15.25 -9.24
N PHE A 232 -17.29 14.52 -8.29
CA PHE A 232 -18.73 14.27 -8.30
C PHE A 232 -19.54 15.55 -8.06
N PHE A 233 -19.00 16.43 -7.22
CA PHE A 233 -19.56 17.74 -6.94
C PHE A 233 -18.43 18.77 -6.92
N GLY A 234 -18.75 19.97 -7.39
CA GLY A 234 -17.82 21.08 -7.44
C GLY A 234 -18.54 22.40 -7.68
N PRO A 235 -17.82 23.50 -7.90
CA PRO A 235 -18.39 24.85 -7.95
C PRO A 235 -19.37 25.10 -9.11
N TRP A 236 -19.49 24.16 -10.06
CA TRP A 236 -20.53 24.13 -11.08
C TRP A 236 -21.90 23.73 -10.52
N SER A 237 -21.96 23.13 -9.34
CA SER A 237 -23.19 22.85 -8.60
C SER A 237 -23.62 24.12 -7.85
N HIS A 238 -24.86 24.58 -8.06
CA HIS A 238 -25.45 25.72 -7.34
C HIS A 238 -25.64 25.46 -5.83
N THR A 239 -25.29 24.27 -5.37
CA THR A 239 -25.32 23.85 -3.97
C THR A 239 -24.03 23.09 -3.63
N THR A 240 -23.64 23.10 -2.36
CA THR A 240 -22.47 22.39 -1.85
C THR A 240 -22.64 20.88 -1.98
N GLY A 241 -21.53 20.18 -2.24
CA GLY A 241 -21.51 18.73 -2.37
C GLY A 241 -20.11 18.16 -2.22
N GLU A 242 -20.03 16.93 -1.74
CA GLU A 242 -18.76 16.25 -1.47
C GLU A 242 -18.00 15.90 -2.75
N ASN A 243 -16.68 16.12 -2.79
CA ASN A 243 -15.86 15.82 -3.98
C ASN A 243 -15.89 14.32 -4.35
N SER A 244 -15.69 13.44 -3.35
CA SER A 244 -15.57 11.99 -3.55
C SER A 244 -16.24 11.21 -2.41
N PRO A 245 -17.57 11.33 -2.23
CA PRO A 245 -18.28 10.61 -1.19
C PRO A 245 -18.23 9.09 -1.43
N LEU A 246 -18.04 8.30 -0.37
CA LEU A 246 -18.03 6.84 -0.48
C LEU A 246 -19.42 6.30 -0.79
N TYR A 247 -20.44 6.84 -0.14
CA TYR A 247 -21.84 6.43 -0.26
C TYR A 247 -22.73 7.62 -0.66
N PRO A 248 -23.93 7.34 -1.21
CA PRO A 248 -24.90 8.40 -1.51
C PRO A 248 -25.37 9.12 -0.24
N LEU A 249 -25.77 10.38 -0.38
CA LEU A 249 -26.41 11.13 0.71
C LEU A 249 -27.83 10.57 0.98
N PRO A 250 -28.17 10.15 2.21
CA PRO A 250 -29.51 9.67 2.54
C PRO A 250 -30.56 10.77 2.38
N ASN A 251 -31.76 10.40 1.88
CA ASN A 251 -32.96 11.25 1.83
C ASN A 251 -32.90 12.52 0.95
N ASN A 252 -32.08 12.54 -0.09
CA ASN A 252 -32.18 13.62 -1.08
C ASN A 252 -33.49 13.46 -1.89
N LYS A 253 -34.54 14.21 -1.50
CA LYS A 253 -35.89 14.14 -2.11
C LYS A 253 -35.93 14.59 -3.58
N ASN A 254 -34.83 15.13 -4.10
CA ASN A 254 -34.63 15.43 -5.52
C ASN A 254 -33.59 14.45 -6.08
N LEU A 255 -34.03 13.51 -6.92
CA LEU A 255 -33.32 12.34 -7.49
C LEU A 255 -32.02 12.63 -8.27
N LEU A 256 -31.52 13.86 -8.27
CA LEU A 256 -30.31 14.23 -8.99
C LEU A 256 -29.10 13.80 -8.16
N ASN A 257 -28.30 12.87 -8.70
CA ASN A 257 -26.97 12.47 -8.22
C ASN A 257 -26.89 11.34 -7.17
N LEU A 258 -27.88 10.44 -7.12
CA LEU A 258 -27.76 9.20 -6.32
C LEU A 258 -26.60 8.30 -6.78
N ASP A 259 -26.14 8.47 -8.02
CA ASP A 259 -25.05 7.73 -8.65
C ASP A 259 -23.66 8.37 -8.46
N PHE A 260 -23.59 9.59 -7.91
CA PHE A 260 -22.35 10.35 -7.75
C PHE A 260 -21.64 10.02 -6.42
N ASN A 261 -21.20 8.78 -6.32
CA ASN A 261 -20.42 8.27 -5.20
C ASN A 261 -19.56 7.07 -5.62
N VAL A 262 -18.53 6.77 -4.82
CA VAL A 262 -17.56 5.70 -5.09
C VAL A 262 -18.25 4.33 -5.16
N ASP A 263 -19.13 4.00 -4.20
CA ASP A 263 -19.81 2.69 -4.14
C ASP A 263 -20.63 2.41 -5.40
N TYR A 264 -21.45 3.37 -5.82
CA TYR A 264 -22.26 3.25 -7.03
C TYR A 264 -21.38 3.12 -8.27
N ALA A 265 -20.42 4.03 -8.48
CA ALA A 265 -19.58 4.05 -9.67
C ALA A 265 -18.85 2.70 -9.87
N MET A 266 -18.23 2.19 -8.82
CA MET A 266 -17.48 0.94 -8.88
C MET A 266 -18.38 -0.28 -9.09
N LYS A 267 -19.54 -0.33 -8.41
CA LYS A 267 -20.54 -1.38 -8.65
C LYS A 267 -21.08 -1.30 -10.07
N TYR A 268 -21.31 -0.10 -10.59
CA TYR A 268 -21.85 0.10 -11.93
C TYR A 268 -20.89 -0.42 -13.00
N TRP A 269 -19.61 -0.04 -12.95
CA TRP A 269 -18.56 -0.59 -13.82
C TRP A 269 -18.54 -2.12 -13.82
N LYS A 270 -18.61 -2.72 -12.63
CA LYS A 270 -18.67 -4.17 -12.49
C LYS A 270 -19.94 -4.77 -13.10
N THR A 271 -21.11 -4.19 -12.84
CA THR A 271 -22.39 -4.67 -13.43
C THR A 271 -22.44 -4.52 -14.95
N LYS A 272 -21.70 -3.55 -15.50
CA LYS A 272 -21.54 -3.36 -16.94
C LYS A 272 -20.54 -4.34 -17.57
N GLY A 273 -19.87 -5.18 -16.77
CA GLY A 273 -19.02 -6.28 -17.26
C GLY A 273 -17.52 -6.08 -17.09
N ALA A 274 -17.06 -5.04 -16.37
CA ALA A 274 -15.63 -4.88 -16.09
C ALA A 274 -15.14 -5.93 -15.07
N PRO A 275 -13.99 -6.60 -15.32
CA PRO A 275 -13.36 -7.48 -14.34
C PRO A 275 -12.99 -6.70 -13.07
N ALA A 276 -13.42 -7.21 -11.90
CA ALA A 276 -13.26 -6.50 -10.64
C ALA A 276 -11.79 -6.30 -10.23
N ASP A 277 -10.92 -7.25 -10.57
CA ASP A 277 -9.48 -7.21 -10.35
C ASP A 277 -8.77 -6.14 -11.20
N LYS A 278 -9.40 -5.68 -12.28
CA LYS A 278 -8.89 -4.62 -13.17
C LYS A 278 -9.39 -3.22 -12.80
N LEU A 279 -10.30 -3.06 -11.84
CA LEU A 279 -10.87 -1.77 -11.47
C LEU A 279 -10.10 -1.13 -10.29
N ASN A 280 -9.43 0.00 -10.53
CA ASN A 280 -8.83 0.80 -9.48
C ASN A 280 -9.78 1.93 -9.05
N VAL A 281 -9.94 2.12 -7.74
CA VAL A 281 -10.74 3.20 -7.14
C VAL A 281 -9.91 4.49 -7.10
N GLY A 282 -10.52 5.63 -7.45
CA GLY A 282 -9.89 6.95 -7.38
C GLY A 282 -9.90 7.56 -5.98
N PHE A 283 -8.76 8.14 -5.58
CA PHE A 283 -8.55 8.79 -4.28
C PHE A 283 -8.02 10.22 -4.49
N PRO A 284 -8.87 11.27 -4.38
CA PRO A 284 -8.42 12.63 -4.62
C PRO A 284 -7.66 13.17 -3.39
N THR A 285 -6.44 13.67 -3.60
CA THR A 285 -5.69 14.41 -2.57
C THR A 285 -5.98 15.92 -2.64
N TYR A 286 -7.24 16.26 -2.89
CA TYR A 286 -7.75 17.62 -3.03
C TYR A 286 -9.26 17.66 -2.73
N GLY A 287 -9.82 18.86 -2.66
CA GLY A 287 -11.26 19.09 -2.50
C GLY A 287 -11.74 20.26 -3.34
N HIS A 288 -13.07 20.37 -3.47
CA HIS A 288 -13.72 21.46 -4.18
C HIS A 288 -14.31 22.48 -3.21
N THR A 289 -14.03 23.75 -3.47
CA THR A 289 -14.50 24.87 -2.64
C THR A 289 -15.69 25.59 -3.25
N PHE A 290 -16.57 26.08 -2.39
CA PHE A 290 -17.81 26.77 -2.71
C PHE A 290 -17.89 28.08 -1.92
N ARG A 291 -18.54 29.10 -2.50
CA ARG A 291 -18.89 30.34 -1.80
C ARG A 291 -20.34 30.26 -1.32
N LEU A 292 -20.52 30.19 0.00
CA LEU A 292 -21.84 30.12 0.63
C LEU A 292 -22.60 31.46 0.48
N THR A 293 -23.90 31.38 0.25
CA THR A 293 -24.79 32.57 0.14
C THR A 293 -25.69 32.77 1.36
N SER A 294 -25.61 31.89 2.35
CA SER A 294 -26.36 31.94 3.60
C SER A 294 -25.54 31.31 4.74
N SER A 295 -26.06 31.37 5.97
CA SER A 295 -25.48 30.66 7.12
C SER A 295 -25.64 29.13 7.06
N SER A 296 -26.39 28.60 6.10
CA SER A 296 -26.47 27.15 5.89
C SER A 296 -25.12 26.60 5.44
N HIS A 297 -24.65 25.55 6.12
CA HIS A 297 -23.30 25.01 5.93
C HIS A 297 -23.27 23.48 5.73
N GLY A 298 -24.44 22.83 5.70
CA GLY A 298 -24.53 21.39 5.41
C GLY A 298 -24.27 21.09 3.93
N VAL A 299 -24.19 19.80 3.60
CA VAL A 299 -24.26 19.35 2.19
C VAL A 299 -25.60 19.79 1.59
N GLY A 300 -25.58 20.36 0.39
CA GLY A 300 -26.75 20.96 -0.25
C GLY A 300 -27.00 22.42 0.10
N ALA A 301 -26.14 23.06 0.89
CA ALA A 301 -26.23 24.50 1.16
C ALA A 301 -26.09 25.33 -0.13
N PRO A 302 -26.82 26.45 -0.26
CA PRO A 302 -26.78 27.26 -1.47
C PRO A 302 -25.42 27.93 -1.66
N SER A 303 -24.93 27.91 -2.91
CA SER A 303 -23.63 28.44 -3.31
C SER A 303 -23.75 29.38 -4.51
N SER A 304 -22.93 30.43 -4.54
CA SER A 304 -22.80 31.32 -5.70
C SER A 304 -21.67 30.93 -6.65
N GLY A 305 -21.05 29.76 -6.45
CA GLY A 305 -19.98 29.23 -7.28
C GLY A 305 -18.68 28.98 -6.51
N ALA A 306 -17.55 29.18 -7.18
CA ALA A 306 -16.22 28.83 -6.66
C ALA A 306 -15.80 29.62 -5.41
N GLY A 307 -15.24 28.90 -4.43
CA GLY A 307 -14.47 29.51 -3.36
C GLY A 307 -13.15 30.11 -3.87
N PRO A 308 -12.42 30.88 -3.06
CA PRO A 308 -11.17 31.51 -3.47
C PRO A 308 -10.10 30.51 -3.90
N ALA A 309 -9.16 31.00 -4.71
CA ALA A 309 -8.02 30.22 -5.15
C ALA A 309 -7.02 29.99 -4.00
N GLY A 310 -6.50 28.77 -3.89
CA GLY A 310 -5.42 28.45 -2.96
C GLY A 310 -4.13 29.19 -3.28
N GLN A 311 -3.30 29.44 -2.26
CA GLN A 311 -2.00 30.11 -2.39
C GLN A 311 -1.06 29.40 -3.38
N TYR A 312 -1.09 28.07 -3.42
CA TYR A 312 -0.19 27.22 -4.17
C TYR A 312 -0.82 26.68 -5.44
N THR A 313 -2.04 26.16 -5.35
CA THR A 313 -2.76 25.62 -6.52
C THR A 313 -3.25 26.72 -7.45
N ARG A 314 -3.54 27.92 -6.91
CA ARG A 314 -3.95 29.12 -7.67
C ARG A 314 -5.18 28.90 -8.56
N GLN A 315 -6.04 27.98 -8.18
CA GLN A 315 -7.28 27.66 -8.89
C GLN A 315 -8.47 27.92 -7.98
N ALA A 316 -9.37 28.82 -8.39
CA ALA A 316 -10.62 29.03 -7.67
C ALA A 316 -11.49 27.76 -7.70
N GLY A 317 -12.16 27.46 -6.59
CA GLY A 317 -13.00 26.27 -6.49
C GLY A 317 -12.25 24.98 -6.21
N PHE A 318 -10.94 25.03 -5.95
CA PHE A 318 -10.07 23.86 -5.78
C PHE A 318 -9.00 24.13 -4.73
N LEU A 319 -8.76 23.18 -3.82
CA LEU A 319 -7.63 23.21 -2.89
C LEU A 319 -6.97 21.85 -2.80
N ALA A 320 -5.64 21.81 -2.85
CA ALA A 320 -4.89 20.60 -2.55
C ALA A 320 -4.99 20.25 -1.06
N TYR A 321 -4.81 18.97 -0.69
CA TYR A 321 -4.92 18.53 0.71
C TYR A 321 -4.07 19.34 1.70
N TYR A 322 -2.84 19.73 1.31
CA TYR A 322 -1.98 20.56 2.16
C TYR A 322 -2.49 22.00 2.35
N GLU A 323 -3.24 22.55 1.39
CA GLU A 323 -3.92 23.85 1.53
C GLU A 323 -5.15 23.71 2.44
N ILE A 324 -5.88 22.59 2.31
CA ILE A 324 -7.01 22.27 3.19
C ILE A 324 -6.53 22.17 4.65
N CYS A 325 -5.40 21.52 4.91
CA CYS A 325 -4.79 21.49 6.25
C CYS A 325 -4.52 22.89 6.83
N THR A 326 -4.24 23.89 5.98
CA THR A 326 -4.08 25.28 6.42
C THR A 326 -5.43 25.93 6.70
N LEU A 327 -6.42 25.74 5.82
CA LEU A 327 -7.79 26.23 6.00
C LEU A 327 -8.42 25.71 7.31
N LEU A 328 -8.17 24.45 7.65
CA LEU A 328 -8.69 23.80 8.87
C LEU A 328 -8.20 24.44 10.18
N LYS A 329 -7.21 25.32 10.15
CA LYS A 329 -6.79 26.09 11.34
C LYS A 329 -7.82 27.14 11.76
N SER A 330 -8.67 27.58 10.84
CA SER A 330 -9.70 28.61 11.06
C SER A 330 -11.10 28.21 10.60
N ALA A 331 -11.27 27.03 10.00
CA ALA A 331 -12.55 26.49 9.57
C ALA A 331 -13.09 25.45 10.56
N THR A 332 -14.41 25.31 10.62
CA THR A 332 -15.07 24.22 11.34
C THR A 332 -15.13 22.99 10.43
N MET A 333 -14.68 21.84 10.92
CA MET A 333 -14.73 20.57 10.20
C MET A 333 -15.84 19.69 10.76
N GLU A 334 -16.63 19.13 9.87
CA GLU A 334 -17.73 18.22 10.17
C GLU A 334 -17.50 16.87 9.49
N TRP A 335 -17.91 15.80 10.17
CA TRP A 335 -17.84 14.45 9.62
C TRP A 335 -19.21 14.02 9.10
N ASN A 336 -19.34 13.88 7.78
CA ASN A 336 -20.53 13.31 7.17
C ASN A 336 -20.50 11.78 7.29
N ALA A 337 -21.10 11.26 8.37
CA ALA A 337 -21.09 9.83 8.66
C ALA A 337 -21.76 8.98 7.58
N ALA A 338 -22.78 9.51 6.91
CA ALA A 338 -23.50 8.78 5.88
C ALA A 338 -22.69 8.62 4.59
N GLN A 339 -21.97 9.66 4.19
CA GLN A 339 -21.13 9.64 2.97
C GLN A 339 -19.67 9.23 3.24
N VAL A 340 -19.30 9.09 4.53
CA VAL A 340 -17.97 8.65 5.00
C VAL A 340 -16.84 9.55 4.51
N VAL A 341 -17.09 10.86 4.55
CA VAL A 341 -16.14 11.91 4.15
C VAL A 341 -16.29 13.12 5.09
N PRO A 342 -15.23 13.92 5.28
CA PRO A 342 -15.33 15.21 5.95
C PRO A 342 -15.76 16.31 4.98
N TYR A 343 -16.38 17.35 5.52
CA TYR A 343 -16.41 18.67 4.91
C TYR A 343 -15.95 19.72 5.93
N ALA A 344 -15.57 20.90 5.46
CA ALA A 344 -15.25 22.02 6.33
C ALA A 344 -15.87 23.31 5.81
N TYR A 345 -16.12 24.25 6.71
CA TYR A 345 -16.75 25.52 6.37
C TYR A 345 -16.27 26.68 7.24
N THR A 346 -16.39 27.88 6.69
CA THR A 346 -16.28 29.16 7.39
C THR A 346 -17.62 29.89 7.27
N ALA A 347 -17.67 31.18 7.65
CA ALA A 347 -18.89 31.98 7.47
C ALA A 347 -19.31 32.15 6.00
N SER A 348 -18.39 32.03 5.04
CA SER A 348 -18.64 32.31 3.61
C SER A 348 -18.11 31.24 2.65
N GLU A 349 -17.43 30.22 3.15
CA GLU A 349 -16.79 29.19 2.33
C GLU A 349 -17.13 27.80 2.81
N TRP A 350 -17.17 26.85 1.88
CA TRP A 350 -17.41 25.45 2.16
C TRP A 350 -16.49 24.59 1.30
N ILE A 351 -16.00 23.46 1.82
CA ILE A 351 -15.17 22.51 1.08
C ILE A 351 -15.53 21.06 1.39
N GLY A 352 -15.75 20.28 0.33
CA GLY A 352 -15.89 18.83 0.38
C GLY A 352 -14.58 18.19 -0.05
N TYR A 353 -14.02 17.31 0.80
CA TYR A 353 -12.68 16.77 0.60
C TYR A 353 -12.51 15.38 1.23
N ASP A 354 -11.34 14.79 1.07
CA ASP A 354 -10.95 13.57 1.75
C ASP A 354 -9.87 13.81 2.80
N ASN A 355 -9.89 13.03 3.89
CA ASN A 355 -8.84 13.03 4.90
C ASN A 355 -8.35 11.61 5.19
N VAL A 356 -7.42 11.48 6.13
CA VAL A 356 -6.86 10.17 6.55
C VAL A 356 -7.96 9.18 6.99
N LYS A 357 -9.08 9.64 7.57
CA LYS A 357 -10.18 8.78 8.01
C LYS A 357 -10.97 8.23 6.81
N SER A 358 -11.33 9.07 5.84
CA SER A 358 -12.05 8.62 4.63
C SER A 358 -11.16 7.73 3.75
N PHE A 359 -9.88 8.07 3.59
CA PHE A 359 -8.89 7.25 2.88
C PHE A 359 -8.70 5.87 3.52
N LYS A 360 -8.82 5.73 4.85
CA LYS A 360 -8.80 4.43 5.54
C LYS A 360 -10.11 3.65 5.41
N ALA A 361 -11.22 4.31 5.09
CA ALA A 361 -12.53 3.68 4.97
C ALA A 361 -12.80 3.15 3.56
N LYS A 362 -12.46 3.92 2.52
CA LYS A 362 -12.72 3.58 1.11
C LYS A 362 -12.16 2.21 0.68
N PRO A 363 -10.94 1.78 1.06
CA PRO A 363 -10.44 0.45 0.70
C PRO A 363 -11.29 -0.72 1.24
N LYS A 364 -12.04 -0.50 2.33
CA LYS A 364 -12.94 -1.53 2.91
C LYS A 364 -14.10 -1.89 1.98
N LEU A 365 -14.40 -1.02 1.01
CA LEU A 365 -15.37 -1.27 -0.06
C LEU A 365 -14.91 -2.41 -0.99
N LEU A 366 -13.61 -2.53 -1.26
CA LEU A 366 -13.07 -3.56 -2.16
C LEU A 366 -13.39 -4.98 -1.68
N PHE A 367 -13.43 -5.19 -0.36
CA PHE A 367 -13.81 -6.47 0.25
C PHE A 367 -15.31 -6.79 0.11
N HIS A 368 -16.16 -5.78 -0.08
CA HIS A 368 -17.62 -5.96 -0.28
C HIS A 368 -18.01 -6.07 -1.76
N ILE A 369 -17.19 -5.52 -2.67
CA ILE A 369 -17.42 -5.59 -4.12
C ILE A 369 -17.03 -6.95 -4.69
N CYS A 370 -16.07 -7.67 -4.09
CA CYS A 370 -15.78 -9.05 -4.50
C CYS A 370 -16.88 -9.98 -3.96
N PRO A 371 -17.69 -10.64 -4.80
CA PRO A 371 -18.76 -11.48 -4.32
C PRO A 371 -18.15 -12.76 -3.71
N ARG A 372 -18.61 -13.14 -2.51
CA ARG A 372 -18.40 -14.46 -1.87
C ARG A 372 -18.80 -15.68 -2.74
N ASN A 373 -19.21 -15.46 -3.98
CA ASN A 373 -19.80 -16.46 -4.88
C ASN A 373 -18.77 -17.29 -5.64
N TRP A 374 -17.47 -16.99 -5.52
CA TRP A 374 -16.40 -17.85 -6.05
C TRP A 374 -16.16 -19.13 -5.23
N LEU A 375 -16.77 -19.24 -4.04
CA LEU A 375 -16.64 -20.42 -3.17
C LEU A 375 -17.80 -21.43 -3.28
N TRP A 376 -18.82 -21.16 -4.10
CA TRP A 376 -20.03 -21.99 -4.12
C TRP A 376 -19.96 -23.22 -5.03
N ASN A 377 -18.96 -23.35 -5.90
CA ASN A 377 -18.85 -24.51 -6.80
C ASN A 377 -17.90 -25.62 -6.34
N TRP A 378 -17.42 -25.56 -5.09
CA TRP A 378 -16.56 -26.59 -4.48
C TRP A 378 -17.06 -27.03 -3.09
N GLY A 379 -18.37 -26.91 -2.85
CA GLY A 379 -19.05 -27.05 -1.55
C GLY A 379 -19.07 -28.45 -0.91
N ILE A 380 -18.33 -29.43 -1.39
CA ILE A 380 -18.29 -30.78 -0.79
C ILE A 380 -17.01 -31.02 0.02
N VAL A 381 -15.95 -30.23 -0.14
CA VAL A 381 -14.69 -30.44 0.61
C VAL A 381 -14.60 -29.61 1.90
N CYS A 382 -15.36 -28.53 2.03
CA CYS A 382 -15.27 -27.62 3.19
C CYS A 382 -16.12 -28.02 4.40
N VAL A 383 -16.92 -29.09 4.33
CA VAL A 383 -17.81 -29.52 5.44
C VAL A 383 -17.01 -29.91 6.70
N CYS A 384 -15.72 -30.24 6.58
CA CYS A 384 -14.87 -30.53 7.73
C CYS A 384 -14.27 -29.28 8.41
N ALA A 385 -14.30 -28.10 7.80
CA ALA A 385 -13.69 -26.88 8.36
C ALA A 385 -14.69 -25.99 9.14
N SER A 386 -15.99 -26.24 8.99
CA SER A 386 -17.07 -25.36 9.48
C SER A 386 -17.37 -25.48 10.99
N VAL A 387 -16.73 -26.38 11.72
CA VAL A 387 -17.03 -26.64 13.14
C VAL A 387 -16.24 -25.74 14.10
N VAL A 388 -15.22 -24.99 13.64
CA VAL A 388 -14.35 -24.20 14.53
C VAL A 388 -14.64 -22.68 14.52
N LEU A 389 -15.53 -22.21 13.64
CA LEU A 389 -15.76 -20.78 13.40
C LEU A 389 -17.05 -20.21 14.03
N LEU A 390 -17.54 -20.85 15.08
CA LEU A 390 -18.68 -20.41 15.88
C LEU A 390 -18.30 -20.30 17.37
N ALA A 391 -17.27 -19.51 17.64
CA ALA A 391 -17.07 -18.90 18.95
C ALA A 391 -16.32 -17.57 18.79
N CYS A 392 -16.86 -16.52 19.42
CA CYS A 392 -16.32 -15.17 19.54
C CYS A 392 -16.57 -14.20 18.37
N LEU A 393 -17.84 -13.79 18.26
CA LEU A 393 -18.20 -12.38 18.06
C LEU A 393 -17.84 -11.57 19.32
N GLU A 394 -17.50 -10.29 19.09
CA GLU A 394 -17.23 -9.18 20.03
C GLU A 394 -15.82 -9.03 20.64
N LEU A 395 -15.04 -8.03 20.16
CA LEU A 395 -14.69 -6.78 20.88
C LEU A 395 -13.70 -5.92 20.07
N GLY A 396 -13.83 -4.59 20.17
CA GLY A 396 -13.35 -3.58 19.22
C GLY A 396 -11.85 -3.23 19.20
N SER A 397 -11.45 -2.51 18.14
CA SER A 397 -10.11 -1.93 17.94
C SER A 397 -9.88 -0.73 18.87
N ALA A 398 -9.11 -0.89 19.94
CA ALA A 398 -8.73 0.21 20.84
C ALA A 398 -7.61 1.11 20.28
N SER A 399 -7.77 2.43 20.37
CA SER A 399 -6.73 3.43 20.13
C SER A 399 -5.57 3.29 21.12
N ARG A 400 -4.34 3.66 20.72
CA ARG A 400 -3.14 3.56 21.58
C ARG A 400 -2.88 4.87 22.32
N LEU A 401 -2.67 4.80 23.63
CA LEU A 401 -2.31 5.93 24.50
C LEU A 401 -0.99 5.60 25.20
N VAL A 402 0.06 6.35 24.89
CA VAL A 402 1.45 6.09 25.33
C VAL A 402 1.82 7.13 26.39
N CYS A 403 2.22 6.68 27.58
CA CYS A 403 2.58 7.56 28.67
C CYS A 403 4.01 7.29 29.14
N TYR A 404 4.77 8.36 29.41
CA TYR A 404 6.11 8.27 29.96
C TYR A 404 6.07 8.35 31.49
N PHE A 405 6.73 7.40 32.15
CA PHE A 405 7.04 7.47 33.57
C PHE A 405 8.50 7.88 33.74
N THR A 406 8.75 8.92 34.53
CA THR A 406 10.09 9.43 34.77
C THR A 406 10.59 8.97 36.14
N SER A 407 11.71 8.24 36.16
CA SER A 407 12.19 7.58 37.37
C SER A 407 12.57 8.54 38.51
N TRP A 408 12.96 9.77 38.19
CA TRP A 408 13.31 10.78 39.19
C TRP A 408 12.09 11.43 39.87
N ALA A 409 10.87 11.22 39.37
CA ALA A 409 9.67 11.78 39.98
C ALA A 409 9.42 11.25 41.41
N GLN A 410 9.94 10.06 41.73
CA GLN A 410 9.86 9.45 43.05
C GLN A 410 10.71 10.17 44.12
N TYR A 411 11.64 11.03 43.71
CA TYR A 411 12.53 11.77 44.60
C TYR A 411 12.06 13.20 44.87
N ARG A 412 10.95 13.63 44.25
CA ARG A 412 10.36 14.95 44.50
C ARG A 412 9.84 15.04 45.95
N PRO A 413 9.96 16.21 46.62
CA PRO A 413 9.46 16.38 47.98
C PRO A 413 7.93 16.57 48.03
N GLY A 414 7.32 16.22 49.16
CA GLY A 414 5.90 16.46 49.45
C GLY A 414 4.96 15.85 48.41
N GLU A 415 3.87 16.56 48.11
CA GLU A 415 2.82 16.16 47.15
C GLU A 415 3.32 16.02 45.70
N GLY A 416 4.53 16.47 45.39
CA GLY A 416 5.13 16.30 44.07
C GLY A 416 5.72 14.89 43.83
N LYS A 417 5.80 14.06 44.87
CA LYS A 417 6.38 12.71 44.83
C LYS A 417 5.48 11.74 44.06
N PHE A 418 6.02 11.14 43.01
CA PHE A 418 5.27 10.21 42.16
C PHE A 418 6.07 8.93 41.91
N LYS A 419 5.58 7.81 42.43
CA LYS A 419 6.20 6.48 42.37
C LYS A 419 5.50 5.57 41.37
N ILE A 420 6.08 4.41 41.11
CA ILE A 420 5.48 3.38 40.25
C ILE A 420 4.14 2.89 40.81
N ASP A 421 4.01 2.80 42.13
CA ASP A 421 2.76 2.35 42.77
C ASP A 421 1.59 3.32 42.55
N ASP A 422 1.90 4.59 42.23
CA ASP A 422 0.91 5.64 41.94
C ASP A 422 0.44 5.61 40.47
N LEU A 423 1.05 4.78 39.60
CA LEU A 423 0.62 4.61 38.22
C LEU A 423 -0.64 3.75 38.14
N ASP A 424 -1.68 4.29 37.52
CA ASP A 424 -2.83 3.51 37.07
C ASP A 424 -2.55 2.88 35.68
N PRO A 425 -2.39 1.55 35.61
CA PRO A 425 -2.04 0.85 34.37
C PRO A 425 -3.19 0.74 33.36
N CYS A 426 -4.40 1.19 33.71
CA CYS A 426 -5.56 1.21 32.80
C CYS A 426 -5.67 2.52 32.01
N LEU A 427 -5.02 3.59 32.46
CA LEU A 427 -5.09 4.90 31.80
C LEU A 427 -4.33 4.96 30.48
N CYS A 428 -3.31 4.11 30.31
CA CYS A 428 -2.45 4.10 29.13
C CYS A 428 -2.38 2.70 28.55
N THR A 429 -2.35 2.57 27.24
CA THR A 429 -2.15 1.27 26.60
C THR A 429 -0.68 0.88 26.54
N HIS A 430 0.22 1.88 26.60
CA HIS A 430 1.67 1.69 26.67
C HIS A 430 2.29 2.60 27.73
N LEU A 431 3.18 2.07 28.56
CA LEU A 431 3.97 2.83 29.52
C LEU A 431 5.46 2.74 29.16
N ILE A 432 6.15 3.88 29.16
CA ILE A 432 7.58 3.96 28.85
C ILE A 432 8.34 4.39 30.10
N TYR A 433 9.28 3.56 30.56
CA TYR A 433 10.21 3.91 31.63
C TYR A 433 11.31 4.82 31.07
N ALA A 434 11.38 6.05 31.57
CA ALA A 434 12.39 7.03 31.26
C ALA A 434 13.31 7.24 32.47
N PHE A 435 14.60 6.92 32.41
CA PHE A 435 15.37 6.34 31.28
C PHE A 435 16.38 5.30 31.79
N ALA A 436 16.92 4.48 30.89
CA ALA A 436 18.19 3.77 31.07
C ALA A 436 19.35 4.55 30.44
N GLY A 437 20.55 4.28 30.93
CA GLY A 437 21.79 4.88 30.47
C GLY A 437 22.57 4.03 29.46
N MET A 438 23.71 4.58 29.06
CA MET A 438 24.68 3.93 28.18
C MET A 438 26.10 4.34 28.59
N LYS A 439 26.97 3.34 28.73
CA LYS A 439 28.40 3.50 28.98
C LYS A 439 29.17 2.48 28.14
N ASP A 440 30.24 2.91 27.49
CA ASP A 440 31.08 2.06 26.62
C ASP A 440 30.27 1.28 25.58
N ASN A 441 29.27 1.95 24.99
CA ASN A 441 28.31 1.36 24.05
C ASN A 441 27.52 0.17 24.63
N LYS A 442 27.27 0.13 25.95
CA LYS A 442 26.40 -0.88 26.61
C LYS A 442 25.31 -0.19 27.41
N ILE A 443 24.12 -0.78 27.47
CA ILE A 443 23.03 -0.28 28.31
C ILE A 443 23.42 -0.41 29.78
N THR A 444 23.23 0.65 30.54
CA THR A 444 23.52 0.70 31.98
C THR A 444 22.36 1.30 32.74
N ASN A 445 22.28 1.00 34.04
CA ASN A 445 21.38 1.73 34.93
C ASN A 445 21.89 3.16 35.13
N LEU A 446 20.97 4.10 35.39
CA LEU A 446 21.29 5.46 35.79
C LEU A 446 21.41 5.60 37.31
N ASP A 447 20.61 4.81 38.05
CA ASP A 447 20.58 4.75 39.51
C ASP A 447 20.81 3.31 40.00
N ALA A 448 21.38 3.16 41.20
CA ALA A 448 21.55 1.86 41.86
C ALA A 448 20.21 1.12 42.07
N ASN A 449 19.11 1.88 42.22
CA ASN A 449 17.78 1.34 42.45
C ASN A 449 17.00 1.00 41.17
N ASP A 450 17.51 1.36 39.99
CA ASP A 450 16.79 1.20 38.71
C ASP A 450 16.40 -0.25 38.44
N LEU A 451 17.23 -1.22 38.81
CA LEU A 451 16.89 -2.65 38.63
C LEU A 451 15.59 -3.01 39.35
N THR A 452 15.49 -2.64 40.64
CA THR A 452 14.28 -2.86 41.43
C THR A 452 13.08 -2.15 40.81
N LEU A 453 13.28 -0.92 40.34
CA LEU A 453 12.24 -0.13 39.70
C LEU A 453 11.79 -0.70 38.35
N TYR A 454 12.68 -1.30 37.55
CA TYR A 454 12.32 -1.97 36.31
C TYR A 454 11.41 -3.17 36.59
N TYR A 455 11.71 -3.95 37.64
CA TYR A 455 10.86 -5.05 38.07
C TYR A 455 9.48 -4.55 38.52
N SER A 456 9.43 -3.54 39.39
CA SER A 456 8.17 -2.93 39.84
C SER A 456 7.37 -2.35 38.67
N PHE A 457 8.01 -1.67 37.73
CA PHE A 457 7.35 -1.06 36.58
C PHE A 457 6.75 -2.11 35.65
N ASN A 458 7.48 -3.20 35.39
CA ASN A 458 6.97 -4.31 34.60
C ASN A 458 5.85 -5.07 35.32
N SER A 459 5.86 -5.12 36.65
CA SER A 459 4.79 -5.76 37.44
C SER A 459 3.42 -5.09 37.29
N LEU A 460 3.35 -3.85 36.78
CA LEU A 460 2.08 -3.18 36.45
C LEU A 460 1.23 -3.97 35.44
N LYS A 461 1.85 -4.84 34.63
CA LYS A 461 1.14 -5.77 33.75
C LYS A 461 0.27 -6.78 34.52
N ASN A 462 0.60 -7.08 35.77
CA ASN A 462 -0.22 -7.93 36.61
C ASN A 462 -1.59 -7.30 36.88
N LYS A 463 -1.65 -5.96 36.92
CA LYS A 463 -2.87 -5.18 37.10
C LYS A 463 -3.60 -4.92 35.77
N ASN A 464 -2.88 -4.85 34.65
CA ASN A 464 -3.46 -4.78 33.30
C ASN A 464 -2.67 -5.67 32.32
N GLN A 465 -3.19 -6.85 32.02
CA GLN A 465 -2.53 -7.84 31.14
C GLN A 465 -2.35 -7.35 29.69
N ASN A 466 -3.13 -6.34 29.28
CA ASN A 466 -3.05 -5.75 27.95
C ASN A 466 -2.02 -4.61 27.86
N LEU A 467 -1.49 -4.13 29.00
CA LEU A 467 -0.52 -3.05 29.06
C LEU A 467 0.84 -3.47 28.48
N LYS A 468 1.41 -2.62 27.62
CA LYS A 468 2.76 -2.81 27.08
C LYS A 468 3.75 -1.85 27.77
N THR A 469 4.81 -2.38 28.35
CA THR A 469 5.88 -1.58 28.97
C THR A 469 7.12 -1.56 28.08
N LEU A 470 7.77 -0.41 27.97
CA LEU A 470 9.02 -0.22 27.21
C LEU A 470 10.05 0.50 28.07
N LEU A 471 11.33 0.28 27.79
CA LEU A 471 12.45 1.01 28.39
C LEU A 471 13.03 1.99 27.38
N SER A 472 13.08 3.27 27.74
CA SER A 472 13.72 4.29 26.91
C SER A 472 15.16 4.48 27.35
N VAL A 473 16.12 4.34 26.43
CA VAL A 473 17.54 4.59 26.69
C VAL A 473 17.87 6.02 26.27
N GLY A 474 18.44 6.82 27.17
CA GLY A 474 18.87 8.19 26.88
C GLY A 474 18.19 9.26 27.74
N GLY A 475 17.64 10.29 27.08
CA GLY A 475 17.01 11.45 27.72
C GLY A 475 17.70 12.79 27.40
N TRP A 476 17.04 13.91 27.72
CA TRP A 476 17.51 15.26 27.37
C TRP A 476 18.93 15.56 27.86
N ASN A 477 19.25 15.16 29.09
CA ASN A 477 20.55 15.38 29.72
C ASN A 477 21.58 14.26 29.41
N PHE A 478 21.22 13.27 28.59
CA PHE A 478 22.08 12.13 28.31
C PHE A 478 23.26 12.47 27.39
N GLY A 479 23.12 13.58 26.64
CA GLY A 479 24.11 14.07 25.70
C GLY A 479 24.09 13.30 24.38
N THR A 480 24.06 14.03 23.26
CA THR A 480 24.05 13.45 21.91
C THR A 480 25.35 12.70 21.60
N GLN A 481 26.47 13.13 22.18
CA GLN A 481 27.81 12.58 21.95
C GLN A 481 27.90 11.08 22.22
N LYS A 482 27.16 10.53 23.19
CA LYS A 482 27.16 9.09 23.50
C LYS A 482 26.46 8.28 22.41
N PHE A 483 25.33 8.78 21.91
CA PHE A 483 24.66 8.17 20.76
C PHE A 483 25.48 8.36 19.49
N THR A 484 26.06 9.54 19.27
CA THR A 484 26.99 9.82 18.16
C THR A 484 28.16 8.86 18.19
N ALA A 485 28.80 8.64 19.34
CA ALA A 485 29.89 7.69 19.50
C ALA A 485 29.43 6.25 19.25
N MET A 486 28.28 5.84 19.82
CA MET A 486 27.73 4.50 19.61
C MET A 486 27.42 4.22 18.12
N VAL A 487 26.85 5.20 17.40
CA VAL A 487 26.52 5.03 15.98
C VAL A 487 27.69 5.33 15.04
N SER A 488 28.78 5.95 15.51
CA SER A 488 29.86 6.46 14.65
C SER A 488 30.62 5.37 13.90
N THR A 489 30.86 4.22 14.52
CA THR A 489 31.62 3.13 13.91
C THR A 489 30.81 1.85 13.88
N LYS A 490 31.08 1.01 12.87
CA LYS A 490 30.51 -0.34 12.79
C LYS A 490 30.83 -1.14 14.05
N GLU A 491 32.03 -0.98 14.60
CA GLU A 491 32.50 -1.66 15.82
C GLU A 491 31.78 -1.21 17.09
N ASN A 492 31.43 0.08 17.21
CA ASN A 492 30.66 0.60 18.35
C ASN A 492 29.20 0.11 18.32
N ARG A 493 28.59 0.12 17.13
CA ARG A 493 27.27 -0.50 16.91
C ARG A 493 27.33 -2.00 17.21
N GLN A 494 28.39 -2.66 16.74
CA GLN A 494 28.61 -4.08 16.98
C GLN A 494 28.86 -4.38 18.46
N THR A 495 29.51 -3.52 19.23
CA THR A 495 29.73 -3.71 20.68
C THR A 495 28.43 -3.65 21.47
N PHE A 496 27.57 -2.69 21.11
CA PHE A 496 26.22 -2.57 21.66
C PHE A 496 25.39 -3.83 21.39
N ILE A 497 25.44 -4.34 20.15
CA ILE A 497 24.74 -5.56 19.74
C ILE A 497 25.38 -6.84 20.34
N THR A 498 26.71 -6.94 20.36
CA THR A 498 27.47 -8.14 20.76
C THR A 498 27.40 -8.43 22.25
N SER A 499 27.29 -7.41 23.11
CA SER A 499 27.06 -7.63 24.54
C SER A 499 25.78 -8.42 24.84
N ILE A 500 24.78 -8.32 23.97
CA ILE A 500 23.52 -9.05 24.07
C ILE A 500 23.73 -10.48 23.55
N CYS A 501 24.36 -10.65 22.39
CA CYS A 501 24.61 -11.98 21.80
C CYS A 501 25.58 -12.87 22.61
N LEU A 502 26.64 -12.32 23.20
CA LEU A 502 27.62 -13.09 23.99
C LEU A 502 27.01 -13.59 25.31
N PHE A 503 26.11 -12.80 25.88
CA PHE A 503 25.33 -13.19 27.06
C PHE A 503 24.42 -14.38 26.76
N LEU A 504 23.76 -14.40 25.59
CA LEU A 504 22.92 -15.53 25.18
C LEU A 504 23.69 -16.84 24.96
N LYS A 505 24.99 -16.78 24.63
CA LYS A 505 25.85 -17.97 24.47
C LYS A 505 26.33 -18.57 25.79
N THR A 506 26.40 -17.77 26.86
CA THR A 506 27.03 -18.16 28.14
C THR A 506 26.05 -18.22 29.31
N GLY A 507 24.88 -17.59 29.19
CA GLY A 507 23.80 -17.66 30.17
C GLY A 507 22.90 -18.89 29.96
N THR A 508 22.23 -19.31 31.02
CA THR A 508 21.19 -20.34 30.96
C THR A 508 19.95 -19.76 30.29
N SER A 509 19.54 -20.34 29.17
CA SER A 509 18.31 -19.96 28.47
C SER A 509 17.12 -20.73 29.02
N ALA A 510 16.01 -20.04 29.24
CA ALA A 510 14.75 -20.63 29.66
C ALA A 510 13.59 -20.05 28.84
N TRP A 511 12.50 -20.81 28.75
CA TRP A 511 11.31 -20.44 28.01
C TRP A 511 10.16 -20.16 28.98
N ASP A 512 9.57 -18.97 28.88
CA ASP A 512 8.33 -18.67 29.57
C ASP A 512 7.16 -19.15 28.70
N ALA A 513 6.61 -20.32 29.04
CA ALA A 513 5.54 -20.93 28.25
C ALA A 513 4.25 -20.10 28.20
N PRO A 514 3.75 -19.52 29.32
CA PRO A 514 2.60 -18.62 29.28
C PRO A 514 2.81 -17.38 28.39
N GLN A 515 4.01 -16.78 28.39
CA GLN A 515 4.28 -15.55 27.64
C GLN A 515 4.78 -15.79 26.21
N MET A 516 5.10 -17.03 25.86
CA MET A 516 5.62 -17.44 24.55
C MET A 516 6.89 -16.67 24.12
N VAL A 517 7.78 -16.38 25.08
CA VAL A 517 9.04 -15.65 24.85
C VAL A 517 10.20 -16.28 25.61
N PRO A 518 11.43 -16.18 25.11
CA PRO A 518 12.62 -16.62 25.83
C PRO A 518 13.12 -15.57 26.83
N TYR A 519 13.87 -16.05 27.80
CA TYR A 519 14.79 -15.22 28.57
C TYR A 519 16.08 -15.99 28.83
N ALA A 520 17.17 -15.26 29.03
CA ALA A 520 18.45 -15.83 29.43
C ALA A 520 18.90 -15.20 30.75
N TYR A 521 19.54 -15.99 31.59
CA TYR A 521 20.01 -15.51 32.89
C TYR A 521 21.33 -16.15 33.31
N ASN A 522 22.07 -15.45 34.16
CA ASN A 522 23.17 -15.98 34.94
C ASN A 522 23.09 -15.40 36.37
N ALA A 523 24.10 -15.64 37.20
CA ALA A 523 24.10 -15.22 38.61
C ALA A 523 23.89 -13.71 38.85
N LYS A 524 24.10 -12.84 37.85
CA LYS A 524 24.08 -11.38 38.01
C LYS A 524 23.23 -10.64 36.98
N THR A 525 22.72 -11.30 35.96
CA THR A 525 22.08 -10.63 34.84
C THR A 525 20.98 -11.51 34.27
N TRP A 526 19.87 -10.87 33.91
CA TRP A 526 18.70 -11.48 33.30
C TRP A 526 18.31 -10.64 32.10
N ILE A 527 18.07 -11.26 30.95
CA ILE A 527 17.70 -10.59 29.71
C ILE A 527 16.47 -11.30 29.12
N GLY A 528 15.38 -10.55 29.01
CA GLY A 528 14.21 -10.91 28.22
C GLY A 528 14.40 -10.42 26.79
N TYR A 529 14.18 -11.30 25.82
CA TYR A 529 14.43 -11.01 24.41
C TYR A 529 13.46 -11.79 23.55
N ASP A 530 13.63 -11.72 22.24
CA ASP A 530 12.90 -12.52 21.28
C ASP A 530 13.85 -13.40 20.46
N ASN A 531 13.40 -14.61 20.13
CA ASN A 531 14.11 -15.54 19.28
C ASN A 531 13.23 -16.02 18.12
N VAL A 532 13.78 -16.87 17.25
CA VAL A 532 13.06 -17.46 16.10
C VAL A 532 11.72 -18.08 16.51
N LYS A 533 11.67 -18.77 17.67
CA LYS A 533 10.46 -19.41 18.17
C LYS A 533 9.39 -18.39 18.60
N SER A 534 9.77 -17.34 19.34
CA SER A 534 8.81 -16.30 19.74
C SER A 534 8.38 -15.42 18.57
N PHE A 535 9.25 -15.17 17.58
CA PHE A 535 8.88 -14.48 16.35
C PHE A 535 7.91 -15.30 15.49
N ALA A 536 8.11 -16.62 15.38
CA ALA A 536 7.15 -17.51 14.72
C ALA A 536 5.81 -17.55 15.47
N ALA A 537 5.82 -17.67 16.80
CA ALA A 537 4.60 -17.62 17.61
C ALA A 537 3.88 -16.27 17.50
N LYS A 538 4.63 -15.16 17.43
CA LYS A 538 4.07 -13.83 17.18
C LYS A 538 3.51 -13.71 15.78
N ALA A 539 4.16 -14.26 14.76
CA ALA A 539 3.61 -14.30 13.40
C ALA A 539 2.32 -15.13 13.35
N GLU A 540 2.30 -16.31 13.97
CA GLU A 540 1.12 -17.16 14.06
C GLU A 540 -0.02 -16.45 14.80
N TRP A 541 0.28 -15.83 15.95
CA TRP A 541 -0.68 -15.01 16.68
C TRP A 541 -1.17 -13.83 15.84
N LEU A 542 -0.29 -13.15 15.12
CA LEU A 542 -0.61 -12.01 14.27
C LEU A 542 -1.56 -12.43 13.15
N THR A 543 -1.27 -13.53 12.47
CA THR A 543 -2.12 -14.14 11.43
C THR A 543 -3.45 -14.62 12.01
N LYS A 544 -3.43 -15.32 13.15
CA LYS A 544 -4.64 -15.79 13.85
C LYS A 544 -5.57 -14.66 14.28
N ASN A 545 -5.01 -13.48 14.56
CA ASN A 545 -5.75 -12.29 15.00
C ASN A 545 -5.96 -11.25 13.88
N ASN A 546 -5.67 -11.59 12.61
CA ASN A 546 -5.90 -10.75 11.43
C ASN A 546 -5.28 -9.34 11.49
N PHE A 547 -4.09 -9.20 12.10
CA PHE A 547 -3.36 -7.94 12.10
C PHE A 547 -2.66 -7.70 10.74
N GLY A 548 -2.52 -6.44 10.33
CA GLY A 548 -2.06 -6.05 8.98
C GLY A 548 -0.55 -6.23 8.68
N GLY A 549 0.20 -6.92 9.53
CA GLY A 549 1.64 -7.16 9.36
C GLY A 549 2.47 -6.87 10.61
N ALA A 550 3.72 -7.32 10.62
CA ALA A 550 4.67 -7.08 11.71
C ALA A 550 5.56 -5.86 11.41
N MET A 551 5.91 -5.11 12.47
CA MET A 551 6.93 -4.06 12.42
C MET A 551 8.18 -4.57 13.12
N VAL A 552 9.34 -4.46 12.47
CA VAL A 552 10.63 -4.87 13.03
C VAL A 552 11.45 -3.62 13.36
N TRP A 553 11.75 -3.45 14.65
CA TRP A 553 12.65 -2.42 15.15
C TRP A 553 13.90 -3.10 15.72
N THR A 554 15.04 -3.13 15.03
CA THR A 554 15.32 -2.65 13.67
C THR A 554 16.06 -3.74 12.90
N LEU A 555 16.13 -3.60 11.57
CA LEU A 555 16.84 -4.55 10.71
C LEU A 555 18.31 -4.74 11.13
N ALA A 556 18.96 -3.68 11.62
CA ALA A 556 20.36 -3.71 12.02
C ALA A 556 20.64 -4.43 13.35
N MET A 557 19.58 -4.84 14.08
CA MET A 557 19.69 -5.52 15.38
C MET A 557 19.35 -7.02 15.32
N ASP A 558 18.98 -7.54 14.14
CA ASP A 558 18.95 -8.98 13.89
C ASP A 558 20.37 -9.49 13.57
N ASP A 559 20.61 -10.80 13.55
CA ASP A 559 21.88 -11.36 13.07
C ASP A 559 21.98 -11.24 11.54
N PHE A 560 22.07 -10.01 11.05
CA PHE A 560 22.09 -9.67 9.62
C PHE A 560 23.25 -10.35 8.87
N SER A 561 24.31 -10.74 9.58
CA SER A 561 25.49 -11.40 9.02
C SER A 561 25.40 -12.93 9.01
N GLY A 562 24.56 -13.51 9.87
CA GLY A 562 24.47 -14.93 10.16
C GLY A 562 25.65 -15.52 10.96
N SER A 563 26.61 -14.69 11.35
CA SER A 563 27.87 -15.13 11.99
C SER A 563 27.82 -15.17 13.52
N PHE A 564 26.77 -14.62 14.14
CA PHE A 564 26.70 -14.50 15.60
C PHE A 564 25.91 -15.65 16.24
N CYS A 565 24.81 -16.05 15.63
CA CYS A 565 23.85 -17.00 16.20
C CYS A 565 23.88 -18.39 15.53
N ASN A 566 24.68 -18.58 14.47
CA ASN A 566 24.71 -19.81 13.65
C ASN A 566 23.34 -20.21 13.08
N GLN A 567 22.50 -19.23 12.75
CA GLN A 567 21.13 -19.42 12.22
C GLN A 567 20.94 -18.84 10.81
N GLY A 568 22.04 -18.45 10.14
CA GLY A 568 22.02 -17.73 8.87
C GLY A 568 21.68 -16.25 9.04
N PRO A 569 21.78 -15.43 7.97
CA PRO A 569 21.53 -14.00 8.04
C PRO A 569 20.04 -13.67 8.23
N TYR A 570 19.75 -12.69 9.08
CA TYR A 570 18.40 -12.21 9.44
C TYR A 570 17.45 -13.31 9.96
N PRO A 571 17.85 -14.13 10.94
CA PRO A 571 17.07 -15.28 11.37
C PRO A 571 15.71 -14.92 11.96
N LEU A 572 15.59 -13.79 12.67
CA LEU A 572 14.32 -13.35 13.26
C LEU A 572 13.37 -12.83 12.18
N ILE A 573 13.86 -11.99 11.29
CA ILE A 573 13.05 -11.44 10.19
C ILE A 573 12.61 -12.54 9.23
N ASN A 574 13.48 -13.51 8.93
CA ASN A 574 13.10 -14.68 8.13
C ASN A 574 12.01 -15.51 8.81
N ALA A 575 12.05 -15.66 10.14
CA ALA A 575 11.00 -16.35 10.88
C ALA A 575 9.64 -15.62 10.79
N LEU A 576 9.63 -14.28 10.82
CA LEU A 576 8.44 -13.47 10.54
C LEU A 576 7.98 -13.61 9.09
N HIS A 577 8.88 -13.58 8.11
CA HIS A 577 8.53 -13.77 6.70
C HIS A 577 7.85 -15.12 6.46
N THR A 578 8.45 -16.20 6.96
CA THR A 578 7.88 -17.53 6.87
C THR A 578 6.53 -17.62 7.59
N GLY A 579 6.43 -17.11 8.83
CA GLY A 579 5.20 -17.17 9.61
C GLY A 579 4.07 -16.29 9.08
N LEU A 580 4.38 -15.25 8.30
CA LEU A 580 3.41 -14.36 7.66
C LEU A 580 3.15 -14.72 6.18
N GLY A 581 3.78 -15.77 5.64
CA GLY A 581 3.63 -16.16 4.24
C GLY A 581 4.21 -15.14 3.24
N ILE A 582 5.18 -14.33 3.66
CA ILE A 582 5.82 -13.30 2.82
C ILE A 582 6.96 -13.97 2.03
N SER A 583 6.78 -14.14 0.72
CA SER A 583 7.85 -14.62 -0.15
C SER A 583 8.98 -13.58 -0.23
N SER A 584 10.20 -13.98 0.14
CA SER A 584 11.39 -13.14 0.05
C SER A 584 11.80 -12.97 -1.42
N GLY A 585 11.26 -11.96 -2.10
CA GLY A 585 11.91 -11.41 -3.28
C GLY A 585 13.24 -10.81 -2.85
N LYS A 586 14.35 -11.53 -3.03
CA LYS A 586 15.68 -11.04 -2.67
C LYS A 586 15.94 -9.70 -3.38
N CYS A 587 16.18 -8.63 -2.62
CA CYS A 587 16.97 -7.52 -3.11
C CYS A 587 18.38 -8.05 -3.33
N GLN A 588 18.76 -8.33 -4.57
CA GLN A 588 20.16 -8.57 -4.90
C GLN A 588 20.82 -7.23 -5.19
N ASP A 589 21.79 -6.88 -4.35
CA ASP A 589 22.90 -6.03 -4.74
C ASP A 589 23.50 -6.56 -6.05
N SER A 590 23.87 -5.62 -6.91
CA SER A 590 24.68 -5.81 -8.11
C SER A 590 25.83 -6.80 -7.85
N LEU A 591 25.66 -8.03 -8.31
CA LEU A 591 26.70 -9.07 -8.34
C LEU A 591 26.68 -9.80 -9.69
N TYR A 592 26.50 -9.02 -10.77
CA TYR A 592 26.67 -9.52 -12.14
C TYR A 592 28.14 -9.59 -12.59
N LEU A 593 29.11 -9.18 -11.75
CA LEU A 593 30.53 -9.15 -12.12
C LEU A 593 31.39 -10.31 -11.56
N GLU A 594 30.99 -11.01 -10.51
CA GLU A 594 31.79 -12.16 -9.98
C GLU A 594 31.44 -13.51 -10.64
N LEU A 595 30.26 -13.66 -11.23
CA LEU A 595 29.86 -14.93 -11.86
C LEU A 595 30.54 -15.19 -13.22
N ILE A 596 31.00 -14.14 -13.92
CA ILE A 596 31.76 -14.30 -15.17
C ILE A 596 33.23 -14.67 -14.89
N ILE A 597 33.82 -14.14 -13.81
CA ILE A 597 35.21 -14.45 -13.43
C ILE A 597 35.32 -15.91 -12.91
N ARG A 598 34.30 -16.40 -12.19
CA ARG A 598 34.28 -17.80 -11.72
C ARG A 598 33.94 -18.82 -12.81
N PHE A 599 33.25 -18.43 -13.88
CA PHE A 599 33.00 -19.33 -15.02
C PHE A 599 34.24 -19.46 -15.93
N CYS A 600 35.00 -18.37 -16.15
CA CYS A 600 36.25 -18.43 -16.94
C CYS A 600 37.40 -19.17 -16.23
N HIS A 601 37.48 -19.16 -14.89
CA HIS A 601 38.48 -19.97 -14.17
C HIS A 601 38.15 -21.46 -14.12
N LYS A 602 36.87 -21.85 -14.23
CA LYS A 602 36.48 -23.26 -14.18
C LYS A 602 36.58 -23.96 -15.55
N VAL A 603 36.51 -23.22 -16.66
CA VAL A 603 36.72 -23.78 -18.01
C VAL A 603 38.20 -23.92 -18.38
N SER A 604 39.12 -23.29 -17.64
CA SER A 604 40.59 -23.42 -17.88
C SER A 604 41.26 -24.52 -17.06
N MET A 605 40.55 -25.20 -16.15
CA MET A 605 41.12 -26.26 -15.29
C MET A 605 40.60 -27.67 -15.60
N ASP A 606 39.65 -27.83 -16.51
CA ASP A 606 39.15 -29.14 -16.98
C ASP A 606 39.70 -29.52 -18.38
N SER A 607 40.76 -28.85 -18.83
CA SER A 607 41.51 -29.21 -20.05
C SER A 607 43.02 -29.24 -19.79
N ASN A 608 43.46 -30.23 -19.01
CA ASN A 608 44.77 -30.89 -19.11
C ASN A 608 44.81 -32.17 -18.28
#